data_AF-A0A947GA56-F1
#
_entry.id   AF-A0A947GA56-F1
#
_cell.length_a   1.000
_cell.length_b   1.000
_cell.length_c   1.000
_cell.angle_alpha   90.00
_cell.angle_beta   90.00
_cell.angle_gamma   90.00
#
_symmetry.space_group_name_H-M   'P 1'
#
loop_
_entity.id
_entity.type
_entity.pdbx_description
1 polymer ?
#
loop_
_entity_poly.entity_id
_entity_poly.type
_entity_poly.pdbx_seq_one_letter_code
_entity_poly.pdbx_strand_id
1 'polypeptide(L)'
;MHESTPAEETFRGILDANVWRSDESRSGTGSSLTQTRHVRGQLPALLRRWSIRTMLDIPCGDCHWISHVDLDLTGYVGADVLPELVERNRRKLGEGPQRRFVRLDLTRDELPAADLILCRDCLVHFSYADIHAALTRITASGARYLLSTVFTGSTYNKDIETGDWRQLNLLLPPFALPPPLELINEGCTEGDGKYADKSLALWRIADLRAAH
;
A
#
# COMPACT_ATOMS: atom_id res chain seq x y z
N MET A 1 -8.64 -26.63 0.17
CA MET A 1 -7.36 -26.07 -0.32
C MET A 1 -7.74 -24.81 -1.07
N HIS A 2 -7.20 -23.66 -0.67
CA HIS A 2 -7.48 -22.40 -1.35
C HIS A 2 -6.46 -22.31 -2.50
N GLU A 3 -6.94 -22.22 -3.72
CA GLU A 3 -6.11 -22.17 -4.93
C GLU A 3 -5.35 -20.83 -4.95
N SER A 4 -4.06 -20.84 -5.31
CA SER A 4 -3.25 -19.62 -5.42
C SER A 4 -3.82 -18.71 -6.50
N THR A 5 -3.86 -17.40 -6.25
CA THR A 5 -4.34 -16.43 -7.24
C THR A 5 -3.20 -16.03 -8.19
N PRO A 6 -3.49 -15.48 -9.38
CA PRO A 6 -2.44 -14.98 -10.28
C PRO A 6 -1.52 -13.95 -9.61
N ALA A 7 -2.08 -13.05 -8.80
CA ALA A 7 -1.28 -12.10 -8.03
C ALA A 7 -0.38 -12.81 -7.02
N GLU A 8 -0.90 -13.83 -6.31
CA GLU A 8 -0.08 -14.63 -5.40
C GLU A 8 1.10 -15.28 -6.12
N GLU A 9 0.89 -15.90 -7.28
CA GLU A 9 1.95 -16.55 -8.07
C GLU A 9 3.02 -15.56 -8.53
N THR A 10 2.60 -14.41 -9.10
CA THR A 10 3.50 -13.35 -9.54
C THR A 10 4.37 -12.82 -8.40
N PHE A 11 3.76 -12.41 -7.29
CA PHE A 11 4.51 -11.81 -6.19
C PHE A 11 5.33 -12.83 -5.39
N ARG A 12 4.92 -14.11 -5.39
CA ARG A 12 5.72 -15.21 -4.85
C ARG A 12 7.01 -15.37 -5.65
N GLY A 13 6.93 -15.38 -6.98
CA GLY A 13 8.11 -15.44 -7.85
C GLY A 13 9.08 -14.28 -7.60
N ILE A 14 8.56 -13.06 -7.41
CA ILE A 14 9.34 -11.85 -7.09
C ILE A 14 10.06 -11.99 -5.73
N LEU A 15 9.35 -12.48 -4.71
CA LEU A 15 9.89 -12.68 -3.37
C LEU A 15 10.99 -13.75 -3.35
N ASP A 16 10.72 -14.90 -3.97
CA ASP A 16 11.61 -16.07 -4.00
C ASP A 16 12.90 -15.76 -4.75
N ALA A 17 12.81 -15.06 -5.89
CA ALA A 17 13.97 -14.64 -6.65
C ALA A 17 14.68 -13.39 -6.09
N ASN A 18 14.17 -12.81 -5.00
CA ASN A 18 14.66 -11.55 -4.42
C ASN A 18 14.85 -10.44 -5.47
N VAL A 19 13.89 -10.29 -6.38
CA VAL A 19 14.00 -9.39 -7.54
C VAL A 19 14.22 -7.94 -7.11
N TRP A 20 13.65 -7.54 -5.97
CA TRP A 20 13.79 -6.19 -5.41
C TRP A 20 15.10 -5.94 -4.63
N ARG A 21 16.00 -6.94 -4.55
CA ARG A 21 17.40 -6.83 -4.10
C ARG A 21 17.60 -6.03 -2.81
N SER A 22 16.86 -6.37 -1.77
CA SER A 22 16.99 -5.73 -0.47
C SER A 22 17.44 -6.72 0.60
N ASP A 23 18.49 -6.36 1.32
CA ASP A 23 19.04 -7.13 2.44
C ASP A 23 18.31 -6.84 3.75
N GLU A 24 17.67 -5.67 3.86
CA GLU A 24 17.02 -5.19 5.08
C GLU A 24 15.55 -5.63 5.16
N SER A 25 14.83 -5.56 4.04
CA SER A 25 13.41 -5.91 3.94
C SER A 25 13.16 -6.83 2.74
N ARG A 26 12.29 -7.81 2.93
CA ARG A 26 11.85 -8.72 1.88
C ARG A 26 10.80 -8.08 0.95
N SER A 27 10.32 -6.89 1.32
CA SER A 27 9.40 -6.05 0.54
C SER A 27 10.13 -4.95 -0.24
N GLY A 28 11.42 -5.15 -0.56
CA GLY A 28 12.20 -4.28 -1.43
C GLY A 28 12.84 -3.07 -0.73
N THR A 29 13.69 -2.35 -1.48
CA THR A 29 14.52 -1.22 -0.98
C THR A 29 13.69 -0.04 -0.50
N GLY A 30 12.52 0.18 -1.10
CA GLY A 30 11.55 1.20 -0.70
C GLY A 30 10.98 0.99 0.72
N SER A 31 11.15 -0.19 1.31
CA SER A 31 10.74 -0.54 2.67
C SER A 31 11.84 -0.39 3.72
N SER A 32 13.04 0.06 3.33
CA SER A 32 14.16 0.34 4.26
C SER A 32 13.83 1.45 5.26
N LEU A 33 14.49 1.44 6.42
CA LEU A 33 14.32 2.50 7.42
C LEU A 33 14.81 3.88 6.94
N THR A 34 15.73 3.90 5.98
CA THR A 34 16.19 5.13 5.33
C THR A 34 15.11 5.71 4.43
N GLN A 35 14.56 4.92 3.49
CA GLN A 35 13.54 5.41 2.56
C GLN A 35 12.23 5.79 3.26
N THR A 36 11.91 5.11 4.35
CA THR A 36 10.64 5.34 5.08
C THR A 36 10.75 6.42 6.15
N ARG A 37 11.92 7.03 6.37
CA ARG A 37 12.17 7.98 7.48
C ARG A 37 11.13 9.10 7.55
N HIS A 38 10.81 9.74 6.42
CA HIS A 38 9.84 10.84 6.39
C HIS A 38 8.43 10.35 6.64
N VAL A 39 8.03 9.24 6.02
CA VAL A 39 6.71 8.63 6.22
C VAL A 39 6.51 8.24 7.67
N ARG A 40 7.50 7.58 8.31
CA ARG A 40 7.42 7.22 9.74
C ARG A 40 7.24 8.45 10.64
N GLY A 41 7.90 9.56 10.31
CA GLY A 41 7.78 10.81 11.07
C GLY A 41 6.45 11.52 10.90
N GLN A 42 5.80 11.40 9.74
CA GLN A 42 4.59 12.16 9.39
C GLN A 42 3.29 11.36 9.57
N LEU A 43 3.32 10.04 9.38
CA LEU A 43 2.14 9.18 9.41
C LEU A 43 1.36 9.31 10.74
N PRO A 44 1.97 9.25 11.95
CA PRO A 44 1.22 9.40 13.19
C PRO A 44 0.50 10.75 13.32
N ALA A 45 1.08 11.83 12.79
CA ALA A 45 0.44 13.14 12.81
C ALA A 45 -0.77 13.18 11.87
N LEU A 46 -0.67 12.57 10.69
CA LEU A 46 -1.80 12.42 9.76
C LEU A 46 -2.93 11.61 10.39
N LEU A 47 -2.62 10.45 11.00
CA LEU A 47 -3.63 9.60 11.64
C LEU A 47 -4.42 10.37 12.71
N ARG A 48 -3.73 11.15 13.55
CA ARG A 48 -4.39 12.02 14.55
C ARG A 48 -5.23 13.12 13.90
N ARG A 49 -4.69 13.82 12.90
CA ARG A 49 -5.37 14.93 12.21
C ARG A 49 -6.71 14.49 11.59
N TRP A 50 -6.74 13.31 11.01
CA TRP A 50 -7.92 12.74 10.36
C TRP A 50 -8.76 11.84 11.26
N SER A 51 -8.42 11.75 12.56
CA SER A 51 -9.10 10.92 13.55
C SER A 51 -9.20 9.45 13.14
N ILE A 52 -8.13 8.92 12.54
CA ILE A 52 -8.00 7.50 12.16
C ILE A 52 -7.74 6.68 13.42
N ARG A 53 -8.58 5.69 13.69
CA ARG A 53 -8.42 4.76 14.83
C ARG A 53 -8.26 3.31 14.38
N THR A 54 -8.73 2.98 13.18
CA THR A 54 -8.56 1.65 12.56
C THR A 54 -7.90 1.76 11.19
N MET A 55 -6.93 0.88 10.91
CA MET A 55 -6.20 0.86 9.64
C MET A 55 -6.12 -0.55 9.06
N LEU A 56 -6.40 -0.66 7.76
CA LEU A 56 -6.02 -1.78 6.92
C LEU A 56 -4.75 -1.40 6.15
N ASP A 57 -3.67 -2.11 6.37
CA ASP A 57 -2.42 -1.98 5.60
C ASP A 57 -2.36 -3.11 4.57
N ILE A 58 -2.53 -2.79 3.27
CA ILE A 58 -2.61 -3.77 2.18
C ILE A 58 -1.93 -3.25 0.90
N PRO A 59 -0.84 -3.89 0.44
CA PRO A 59 -0.11 -4.99 1.07
C PRO A 59 0.72 -4.50 2.26
N CYS A 60 0.75 -5.29 3.34
CA CYS A 60 1.55 -4.98 4.52
C CYS A 60 3.01 -5.45 4.43
N GLY A 61 3.33 -6.28 3.42
CA GLY A 61 4.67 -6.82 3.23
C GLY A 61 5.20 -7.55 4.46
N ASP A 62 6.49 -7.43 4.74
CA ASP A 62 7.13 -7.96 5.95
C ASP A 62 6.97 -7.07 7.20
N CYS A 63 6.13 -6.03 7.10
CA CYS A 63 5.87 -5.04 8.14
C CYS A 63 7.15 -4.41 8.72
N HIS A 64 8.27 -4.40 7.97
CA HIS A 64 9.56 -3.98 8.51
C HIS A 64 9.50 -2.55 9.03
N TRP A 65 9.29 -1.57 8.15
CA TRP A 65 9.29 -0.16 8.55
C TRP A 65 8.11 0.23 9.45
N ILE A 66 6.93 -0.31 9.20
CA ILE A 66 5.70 0.06 9.92
C ILE A 66 5.76 -0.41 11.38
N SER A 67 6.49 -1.50 11.67
CA SER A 67 6.73 -1.96 13.04
C SER A 67 7.54 -0.99 13.90
N HIS A 68 8.20 0.01 13.29
CA HIS A 68 8.93 1.08 13.96
C HIS A 68 8.12 2.38 14.11
N VAL A 69 6.81 2.34 13.84
CA VAL A 69 5.92 3.49 13.97
C VAL A 69 4.96 3.27 15.13
N ASP A 70 4.91 4.23 16.05
CA ASP A 70 3.83 4.28 17.04
C ASP A 70 2.58 4.88 16.38
N LEU A 71 1.71 3.99 15.93
CA LEU A 71 0.51 4.34 15.18
C LEU A 71 -0.64 4.82 16.07
N ASP A 72 -0.65 4.50 17.37
CA ASP A 72 -1.75 4.79 18.31
C ASP A 72 -3.15 4.46 17.74
N LEU A 73 -3.28 3.24 17.20
CA LEU A 73 -4.53 2.73 16.62
C LEU A 73 -5.24 1.79 17.59
N THR A 74 -6.57 1.80 17.58
CA THR A 74 -7.39 0.80 18.28
C THR A 74 -7.51 -0.50 17.49
N GLY A 75 -7.22 -0.49 16.19
CA GLY A 75 -7.21 -1.68 15.35
C GLY A 75 -6.28 -1.56 14.15
N TYR A 76 -5.49 -2.60 13.93
CA TYR A 76 -4.60 -2.75 12.78
C TYR A 76 -4.84 -4.10 12.12
N VAL A 77 -5.06 -4.09 10.82
CA VAL A 77 -5.12 -5.29 9.99
C VAL A 77 -3.99 -5.19 8.97
N GLY A 78 -2.97 -6.04 9.09
CA GLY A 78 -1.98 -6.21 8.04
C GLY A 78 -2.45 -7.29 7.07
N ALA A 79 -2.58 -6.96 5.79
CA ALA A 79 -3.00 -7.93 4.80
C ALA A 79 -1.98 -8.03 3.66
N ASP A 80 -1.72 -9.24 3.20
CA ASP A 80 -0.84 -9.48 2.06
C ASP A 80 -1.38 -10.66 1.24
N VAL A 81 -1.08 -10.70 -0.04
CA VAL A 81 -1.49 -11.82 -0.91
C VAL A 81 -0.66 -13.07 -0.61
N LEU A 82 0.57 -12.90 -0.09
CA LEU A 82 1.48 -14.00 0.22
C LEU A 82 1.24 -14.55 1.63
N PRO A 83 0.73 -15.78 1.78
CA PRO A 83 0.46 -16.37 3.10
C PRO A 83 1.72 -16.51 3.96
N GLU A 84 2.91 -16.64 3.35
CA GLU A 84 4.19 -16.76 4.05
C GLU A 84 4.57 -15.46 4.77
N LEU A 85 4.29 -14.29 4.17
CA LEU A 85 4.52 -12.99 4.79
C LEU A 85 3.53 -12.77 5.94
N VAL A 86 2.26 -13.10 5.72
CA VAL A 86 1.21 -13.04 6.76
C VAL A 86 1.62 -13.87 7.97
N GLU A 87 1.97 -15.14 7.77
CA GLU A 87 2.34 -16.06 8.86
C GLU A 87 3.64 -15.62 9.56
N ARG A 88 4.62 -15.11 8.81
CA ARG A 88 5.84 -14.54 9.38
C ARG A 88 5.52 -13.35 10.30
N ASN A 89 4.64 -12.44 9.86
CA ASN A 89 4.27 -11.28 10.63
C ASN A 89 3.50 -11.66 11.90
N ARG A 90 2.60 -12.65 11.84
CA ARG A 90 1.94 -13.20 13.03
C ARG A 90 2.95 -13.67 14.08
N ARG A 91 3.95 -14.44 13.66
CA ARG A 91 5.00 -14.96 14.57
C ARG A 91 5.90 -13.85 15.12
N LYS A 92 6.29 -12.89 14.28
CA LYS A 92 7.23 -11.82 14.64
C LYS A 92 6.59 -10.74 15.51
N LEU A 93 5.36 -10.33 15.20
CA LEU A 93 4.71 -9.16 15.78
C LEU A 93 3.56 -9.51 16.73
N GLY A 94 3.13 -10.78 16.75
CA GLY A 94 1.99 -11.25 17.53
C GLY A 94 0.64 -10.81 16.97
N GLU A 95 -0.42 -11.46 17.44
CA GLU A 95 -1.81 -11.10 17.18
C GLU A 95 -2.55 -10.85 18.50
N GLY A 96 -3.62 -10.06 18.43
CA GLY A 96 -4.49 -9.73 19.55
C GLY A 96 -5.67 -8.88 19.13
N PRO A 97 -6.49 -8.39 20.07
CA PRO A 97 -7.70 -7.64 19.76
C PRO A 97 -7.46 -6.39 18.90
N GLN A 98 -6.27 -5.79 19.00
CA GLN A 98 -5.89 -4.56 18.29
C GLN A 98 -5.03 -4.82 17.04
N ARG A 99 -4.59 -6.06 16.78
CA ARG A 99 -3.70 -6.39 15.67
C ARG A 99 -3.95 -7.80 15.16
N ARG A 100 -4.24 -7.92 13.88
CA ARG A 100 -4.33 -9.21 13.20
C ARG A 100 -3.70 -9.15 11.82
N PHE A 101 -3.30 -10.30 11.31
CA PHE A 101 -2.81 -10.44 9.95
C PHE A 101 -3.69 -11.39 9.16
N VAL A 102 -3.96 -11.09 7.89
CA VAL A 102 -4.83 -11.90 7.03
C VAL A 102 -4.28 -12.00 5.62
N ARG A 103 -4.49 -13.14 4.96
CA ARG A 103 -4.24 -13.24 3.52
C ARG A 103 -5.41 -12.60 2.79
N LEU A 104 -5.14 -11.58 1.98
CA LEU A 104 -6.14 -10.97 1.08
C LEU A 104 -5.48 -10.63 -0.25
N ASP A 105 -6.20 -10.90 -1.34
CA ASP A 105 -5.90 -10.40 -2.68
C ASP A 105 -6.67 -9.09 -2.92
N LEU A 106 -5.95 -7.98 -2.99
CA LEU A 106 -6.51 -6.63 -3.17
C LEU A 106 -7.37 -6.49 -4.44
N THR A 107 -7.18 -7.35 -5.44
CA THR A 107 -7.92 -7.28 -6.71
C THR A 107 -9.21 -8.11 -6.70
N ARG A 108 -9.39 -9.01 -5.72
CA ARG A 108 -10.46 -10.03 -5.75
C ARG A 108 -11.30 -10.04 -4.48
N ASP A 109 -10.66 -9.94 -3.33
CA ASP A 109 -11.29 -10.23 -2.05
C ASP A 109 -12.05 -9.03 -1.49
N GLU A 110 -13.06 -9.30 -0.67
CA GLU A 110 -13.72 -8.27 0.12
C GLU A 110 -12.76 -7.76 1.20
N LEU A 111 -12.64 -6.43 1.30
CA LEU A 111 -11.75 -5.81 2.27
C LEU A 111 -12.51 -5.49 3.56
N PRO A 112 -11.91 -5.70 4.74
CA PRO A 112 -12.53 -5.30 6.00
C PRO A 112 -12.66 -3.78 6.07
N ALA A 113 -13.76 -3.31 6.67
CA ALA A 113 -13.94 -1.89 6.95
C ALA A 113 -12.87 -1.38 7.94
N ALA A 114 -12.43 -0.14 7.72
CA ALA A 114 -11.46 0.57 8.56
C ALA A 114 -11.63 2.08 8.35
N ASP A 115 -11.07 2.92 9.22
CA ASP A 115 -11.04 4.36 8.95
C ASP A 115 -10.11 4.67 7.76
N LEU A 116 -8.97 3.96 7.67
CA LEU A 116 -7.97 4.14 6.63
C LEU A 116 -7.56 2.82 5.97
N ILE A 117 -7.47 2.82 4.65
CA ILE A 117 -6.70 1.85 3.87
C ILE A 117 -5.36 2.49 3.50
N LEU A 118 -4.26 1.92 3.98
CA LEU A 118 -2.91 2.23 3.52
C LEU A 118 -2.55 1.25 2.40
N CYS A 119 -2.30 1.78 1.20
CA CYS A 119 -1.90 1.02 0.03
C CYS A 119 -0.63 1.64 -0.57
N ARG A 120 0.50 1.45 0.13
CA ARG A 120 1.80 1.99 -0.23
C ARG A 120 2.57 1.01 -1.12
N ASP A 121 3.23 1.51 -2.15
CA ASP A 121 4.14 0.75 -3.04
C ASP A 121 3.54 -0.54 -3.60
N CYS A 122 2.24 -0.52 -3.91
CA CYS A 122 1.52 -1.67 -4.46
C CYS A 122 1.04 -1.42 -5.88
N LEU A 123 0.19 -0.41 -6.07
CA LEU A 123 -0.43 -0.14 -7.38
C LEU A 123 0.60 0.20 -8.47
N VAL A 124 1.80 0.65 -8.09
CA VAL A 124 2.95 0.85 -8.97
C VAL A 124 3.39 -0.43 -9.68
N HIS A 125 3.04 -1.59 -9.12
CA HIS A 125 3.32 -2.93 -9.66
C HIS A 125 2.13 -3.57 -10.38
N PHE A 126 1.00 -2.89 -10.50
CA PHE A 126 -0.22 -3.47 -11.08
C PHE A 126 -0.46 -2.94 -12.49
N SER A 127 -0.94 -3.81 -13.38
CA SER A 127 -1.56 -3.41 -14.64
C SER A 127 -2.74 -2.48 -14.42
N TYR A 128 -3.20 -1.77 -15.46
CA TYR A 128 -4.40 -0.94 -15.38
C TYR A 128 -5.63 -1.75 -14.96
N ALA A 129 -5.78 -2.96 -15.51
CA ALA A 129 -6.89 -3.84 -15.15
C ALA A 129 -6.90 -4.15 -13.65
N ASP A 130 -5.74 -4.49 -13.08
CA ASP A 130 -5.62 -4.81 -11.66
C ASP A 130 -5.75 -3.58 -10.76
N ILE A 131 -5.31 -2.40 -11.20
CA ILE A 131 -5.57 -1.16 -10.48
C ILE A 131 -7.07 -0.85 -10.45
N HIS A 132 -7.79 -1.00 -11.56
CA HIS A 132 -9.25 -0.80 -11.57
C HIS A 132 -9.97 -1.82 -10.67
N ALA A 133 -9.53 -3.08 -10.68
CA ALA A 133 -10.05 -4.10 -9.77
C ALA A 133 -9.77 -3.74 -8.30
N ALA A 134 -8.55 -3.32 -7.97
CA ALA A 134 -8.16 -2.87 -6.64
C ALA A 134 -8.97 -1.66 -6.17
N LEU A 135 -9.11 -0.63 -7.01
CA LEU A 135 -9.94 0.56 -6.69
C LEU A 135 -11.41 0.18 -6.48
N THR A 136 -11.93 -0.82 -7.20
CA THR A 136 -13.28 -1.36 -6.98
C THR A 136 -13.39 -2.00 -5.59
N ARG A 137 -12.42 -2.82 -5.18
CA ARG A 137 -12.41 -3.44 -3.83
C ARG A 137 -12.25 -2.40 -2.72
N ILE A 138 -11.33 -1.44 -2.89
CA ILE A 138 -11.11 -0.32 -1.98
C ILE A 138 -12.38 0.50 -1.81
N THR A 139 -13.02 0.87 -2.91
CA THR A 139 -14.25 1.67 -2.84
C THR A 139 -15.43 0.90 -2.27
N ALA A 140 -15.48 -0.44 -2.38
CA ALA A 140 -16.52 -1.27 -1.79
C ALA A 140 -16.32 -1.60 -0.28
N SER A 141 -15.09 -1.45 0.24
CA SER A 141 -14.68 -1.90 1.59
C SER A 141 -15.43 -1.32 2.80
N GLY A 142 -16.16 -0.22 2.60
CA GLY A 142 -16.74 0.56 3.70
C GLY A 142 -15.71 1.42 4.45
N ALA A 143 -14.46 1.46 4.00
CA ALA A 143 -13.46 2.35 4.59
C ALA A 143 -13.70 3.83 4.27
N ARG A 144 -13.25 4.72 5.15
CA ARG A 144 -13.46 6.17 5.00
C ARG A 144 -12.40 6.82 4.10
N TYR A 145 -11.14 6.41 4.24
CA TYR A 145 -10.00 7.01 3.55
C TYR A 145 -9.12 5.99 2.85
N LEU A 146 -8.49 6.43 1.76
CA LEU A 146 -7.39 5.75 1.08
C LEU A 146 -6.13 6.62 1.18
N LEU A 147 -5.01 6.04 1.61
CA LEU A 147 -3.68 6.63 1.54
C LEU A 147 -2.82 5.75 0.61
N SER A 148 -2.45 6.25 -0.56
CA SER A 148 -1.72 5.46 -1.57
C SER A 148 -0.59 6.23 -2.24
N THR A 149 0.37 5.49 -2.79
CA THR A 149 1.56 6.05 -3.45
C THR A 149 1.19 6.75 -4.76
N VAL A 150 1.75 7.95 -4.94
CA VAL A 150 1.70 8.73 -6.18
C VAL A 150 3.06 9.36 -6.49
N PHE A 151 3.33 9.53 -7.78
CA PHE A 151 4.47 10.29 -8.30
C PHE A 151 3.94 11.58 -8.91
N THR A 152 4.00 12.66 -8.13
CA THR A 152 3.32 13.93 -8.45
C THR A 152 3.93 14.68 -9.64
N GLY A 153 5.18 14.39 -10.00
CA GLY A 153 5.87 14.94 -11.16
C GLY A 153 5.63 14.15 -12.45
N SER A 154 5.06 12.95 -12.38
CA SER A 154 4.71 12.16 -13.57
C SER A 154 3.59 12.84 -14.36
N THR A 155 3.80 13.00 -15.67
CA THR A 155 2.88 13.69 -16.60
C THR A 155 2.00 12.75 -17.42
N TYR A 156 2.24 11.44 -17.35
CA TYR A 156 1.41 10.41 -17.98
C TYR A 156 1.56 9.09 -17.24
N ASN A 157 0.57 8.20 -17.40
CA ASN A 157 0.66 6.81 -16.99
C ASN A 157 0.88 5.93 -18.22
N LYS A 158 1.70 4.89 -18.08
CA LYS A 158 1.77 3.76 -19.03
C LYS A 158 1.18 2.53 -18.38
N ASP A 159 0.63 1.61 -19.15
CA ASP A 159 0.26 0.30 -18.63
C ASP A 159 1.50 -0.59 -18.51
N ILE A 160 1.43 -1.61 -17.66
CA ILE A 160 2.47 -2.63 -17.43
C ILE A 160 1.82 -3.99 -17.20
N GLU A 161 2.61 -5.06 -17.29
CA GLU A 161 2.19 -6.34 -16.75
C GLU A 161 2.28 -6.32 -15.21
N THR A 162 1.33 -6.96 -14.53
CA THR A 162 1.37 -7.01 -13.07
C THR A 162 2.61 -7.77 -12.60
N GLY A 163 3.36 -7.17 -11.67
CA GLY A 163 4.67 -7.63 -11.20
C GLY A 163 5.83 -6.75 -11.66
N ASP A 164 5.69 -6.03 -12.79
CA ASP A 164 6.63 -5.00 -13.22
C ASP A 164 6.58 -3.77 -12.29
N TRP A 165 7.26 -2.68 -12.64
CA TRP A 165 7.22 -1.44 -11.87
C TRP A 165 7.16 -0.20 -12.76
N ARG A 166 6.42 0.82 -12.31
CA ARG A 166 6.42 2.16 -12.91
C ARG A 166 6.14 3.26 -11.88
N GLN A 167 6.55 4.49 -12.21
CA GLN A 167 5.95 5.67 -11.62
C GLN A 167 4.46 5.73 -12.00
N LEU A 168 3.61 6.05 -11.03
CA LEU A 168 2.15 6.06 -11.18
C LEU A 168 1.60 7.37 -10.61
N ASN A 169 0.79 8.08 -11.40
CA ASN A 169 0.07 9.26 -10.96
C ASN A 169 -1.44 9.01 -11.06
N LEU A 170 -2.06 8.68 -9.92
CA LEU A 170 -3.49 8.35 -9.86
C LEU A 170 -4.41 9.55 -10.21
N LEU A 171 -3.89 10.78 -10.24
CA LEU A 171 -4.66 11.96 -10.66
C LEU A 171 -4.78 12.06 -12.19
N LEU A 172 -3.99 11.30 -12.94
CA LEU A 172 -4.00 11.31 -14.40
C LEU A 172 -4.82 10.14 -14.98
N PRO A 173 -5.26 10.23 -16.24
CA PRO A 173 -5.85 9.10 -16.94
C PRO A 173 -4.95 7.84 -16.89
N PRO A 174 -5.53 6.63 -16.87
CA PRO A 174 -6.97 6.34 -16.95
C PRO A 174 -7.72 6.41 -15.59
N PHE A 175 -7.04 6.70 -14.48
CA PHE A 175 -7.65 6.66 -13.14
C PHE A 175 -8.33 7.97 -12.77
N ALA A 176 -7.70 9.10 -13.10
CA ALA A 176 -8.25 10.46 -12.97
C ALA A 176 -8.91 10.74 -11.60
N LEU A 177 -8.29 10.27 -10.52
CA LEU A 177 -8.77 10.52 -9.17
C LEU A 177 -8.79 12.03 -8.86
N PRO A 178 -9.71 12.51 -8.02
CA PRO A 178 -9.77 13.92 -7.64
C PRO A 178 -8.48 14.37 -6.91
N PRO A 179 -8.26 15.68 -6.76
CA PRO A 179 -7.16 16.18 -5.95
C PRO A 179 -7.16 15.56 -4.53
N PRO A 180 -6.00 15.13 -4.01
CA PRO A 180 -5.91 14.56 -2.67
C PRO A 180 -6.13 15.61 -1.59
N LEU A 181 -6.58 15.15 -0.43
CA LEU A 181 -6.80 15.98 0.77
C LEU A 181 -5.51 16.39 1.45
N GLU A 182 -4.51 15.51 1.47
CA GLU A 182 -3.20 15.72 2.09
C GLU A 182 -2.16 14.87 1.34
N LEU A 183 -0.92 15.36 1.29
CA LEU A 183 0.23 14.66 0.73
C LEU A 183 1.32 14.53 1.79
N ILE A 184 1.94 13.36 1.87
CA ILE A 184 3.21 13.14 2.56
C ILE A 184 4.26 12.84 1.50
N ASN A 185 5.14 13.80 1.20
CA ASN A 185 6.31 13.50 0.37
C ASN A 185 7.26 12.56 1.16
N GLU A 186 7.65 11.45 0.54
CA GLU A 186 8.45 10.41 1.21
C GLU A 186 9.94 10.80 1.35
N GLY A 187 10.38 11.85 0.66
CA GLY A 187 11.78 12.26 0.56
C GLY A 187 12.63 11.14 -0.03
N CYS A 188 12.09 10.44 -1.04
CA CYS A 188 12.72 9.27 -1.64
C CYS A 188 14.07 9.63 -2.26
N THR A 189 15.11 8.88 -1.88
CA THR A 189 16.48 9.07 -2.38
C THR A 189 16.89 8.00 -3.39
N GLU A 190 16.01 7.06 -3.71
CA GLU A 190 16.26 6.01 -4.70
C GLU A 190 16.48 6.60 -6.11
N GLY A 191 17.30 5.91 -6.90
CA GLY A 191 17.63 6.34 -8.26
C GLY A 191 18.32 7.71 -8.32
N ASP A 192 19.18 8.01 -7.35
CA ASP A 192 19.88 9.30 -7.23
C ASP A 192 18.93 10.52 -7.21
N GLY A 193 17.80 10.36 -6.52
CA GLY A 193 16.77 11.41 -6.38
C GLY A 193 15.79 11.49 -7.56
N LYS A 194 15.85 10.57 -8.52
CA LYS A 194 14.91 10.49 -9.65
C LYS A 194 13.44 10.40 -9.22
N TYR A 195 13.19 9.91 -8.00
CA TYR A 195 11.85 9.67 -7.46
C TYR A 195 11.50 10.62 -6.30
N ALA A 196 12.13 11.80 -6.23
CA ALA A 196 11.93 12.77 -5.16
C ALA A 196 10.48 13.30 -5.05
N ASP A 197 9.66 13.10 -6.08
CA ASP A 197 8.24 13.45 -6.13
C ASP A 197 7.30 12.37 -5.56
N LYS A 198 7.85 11.19 -5.21
CA LYS A 198 7.13 10.08 -4.59
C LYS A 198 6.50 10.52 -3.27
N SER A 199 5.18 10.38 -3.19
CA SER A 199 4.38 10.82 -2.07
C SER A 199 3.29 9.82 -1.74
N LEU A 200 2.81 9.82 -0.50
CA LEU A 200 1.53 9.23 -0.13
C LEU A 200 0.44 10.29 -0.23
N ALA A 201 -0.62 10.01 -0.98
CA ALA A 201 -1.76 10.88 -1.19
C ALA A 201 -2.99 10.33 -0.47
N LEU A 202 -3.68 11.19 0.29
CA LEU A 202 -4.88 10.86 1.04
C LEU A 202 -6.14 11.26 0.26
N TRP A 203 -7.11 10.37 0.13
CA TRP A 203 -8.43 10.63 -0.42
C TRP A 203 -9.54 10.17 0.49
N ARG A 204 -10.70 10.85 0.45
CA ARG A 204 -11.96 10.25 0.93
C ARG A 204 -12.42 9.24 -0.10
N ILE A 205 -12.70 8.03 0.34
CA ILE A 205 -13.17 6.96 -0.56
C ILE A 205 -14.51 7.31 -1.22
N ALA A 206 -15.38 8.06 -0.52
CA ALA A 206 -16.65 8.54 -1.08
C ALA A 206 -16.45 9.41 -2.33
N ASP A 207 -15.35 10.18 -2.41
CA ASP A 207 -15.06 11.06 -3.55
C ASP A 207 -14.52 10.27 -4.75
N LEU A 208 -13.97 9.06 -4.52
CA LEU A 208 -13.47 8.17 -5.58
C LEU A 208 -14.61 7.46 -6.33
N ARG A 209 -15.72 7.17 -5.62
CA ARG A 209 -16.91 6.53 -6.20
C ARG A 209 -17.65 7.41 -7.21
N ALA A 210 -17.45 8.73 -7.15
CA ALA A 210 -18.11 9.69 -8.05
C ALA A 210 -17.38 9.86 -9.40
N ALA A 211 -16.20 9.25 -9.56
CA ALA A 211 -15.36 9.35 -10.75
C ALA A 211 -15.50 8.14 -11.71
N HIS A 212 -16.40 7.19 -11.40
CA HIS A 212 -16.65 5.97 -12.17
C HIS A 212 -18.13 5.72 -12.41
#